data_AF-E3LH54-F1
#
_entry.id   AF-E3LH54-F1
#
_cell.length_a   1.000
_cell.length_b   1.000
_cell.length_c   1.000
_cell.angle_alpha   90.00
_cell.angle_beta   90.00
_cell.angle_gamma   90.00
#
_symmetry.space_group_name_H-M   'P 1'
#
loop_
_entity.id
_entity.type
_entity.pdbx_description
1 polymer ?
#
loop_
_entity_poly.entity_id
_entity_poly.type
_entity_poly.pdbx_seq_one_letter_code
_entity_poly.pdbx_strand_id
1 'polypeptide(L)'
;MKICFLILLAASVILVQSANPRLRALWNLEEVAECELHYNALHYNNYGCWCGIGGSHEPVDGIDECCMHHDKCYDAAVDNKICMDVEIEYVDDYSWQCLNSTAICSEKNAGCKAALCQCDKIVVECWKKFPKPEKKAKCNRTLWAEITKHFQH
;
A
#
# COMPACT_ATOMS: atom_id res chain seq x y z
N MET A 1 -28.39 -51.74 -38.55
CA MET A 1 -28.08 -50.35 -38.94
C MET A 1 -29.02 -49.45 -38.13
N LYS A 2 -28.62 -48.56 -37.21
CA LYS A 2 -27.41 -47.76 -37.04
C LYS A 2 -27.17 -47.55 -35.53
N ILE A 3 -25.90 -47.63 -35.14
CA ILE A 3 -25.35 -47.09 -33.90
C ILE A 3 -25.52 -45.57 -33.98
N CYS A 4 -26.07 -44.90 -32.95
CA CYS A 4 -26.00 -43.44 -32.84
C CYS A 4 -25.82 -43.00 -31.38
N PHE A 5 -24.56 -42.72 -31.08
CA PHE A 5 -24.03 -41.65 -30.23
C PHE A 5 -24.54 -41.51 -28.78
N LEU A 6 -23.73 -42.09 -27.90
CA LEU A 6 -23.41 -41.59 -26.56
C LEU A 6 -23.23 -40.06 -26.58
N ILE A 7 -24.03 -39.35 -25.79
CA ILE A 7 -23.71 -37.98 -25.37
C ILE A 7 -23.41 -38.05 -23.86
N LEU A 8 -22.13 -38.22 -23.53
CA LEU A 8 -21.62 -37.95 -22.20
C LEU A 8 -21.81 -36.46 -21.95
N LEU A 9 -22.73 -36.11 -21.05
CA LEU A 9 -22.84 -34.77 -20.48
C LEU A 9 -21.56 -34.49 -19.68
N ALA A 10 -20.53 -33.95 -20.35
CA ALA A 10 -19.40 -33.35 -19.67
C ALA A 10 -19.95 -32.13 -18.92
N ALA A 11 -20.19 -32.30 -17.62
CA ALA A 11 -20.43 -31.17 -16.72
C ALA A 11 -19.17 -30.32 -16.75
N SER A 12 -19.21 -29.22 -17.50
CA SER A 12 -18.19 -28.18 -17.45
C SER A 12 -18.20 -27.60 -16.04
N VAL A 13 -17.27 -28.07 -15.21
CA VAL A 13 -16.98 -27.43 -13.93
C VAL A 13 -16.39 -26.07 -14.29
N ILE A 14 -17.23 -25.04 -14.34
CA ILE A 14 -16.76 -23.66 -14.42
C ILE A 14 -16.05 -23.43 -13.09
N LEU A 15 -14.71 -23.41 -13.12
CA LEU A 15 -13.92 -22.87 -12.03
C LEU A 15 -14.25 -21.38 -11.96
N VAL A 16 -15.26 -21.03 -11.15
CA VAL A 16 -15.45 -19.66 -10.70
C VAL A 16 -14.25 -19.39 -9.81
N GLN A 17 -13.20 -18.78 -10.39
CA GLN A 17 -12.14 -18.18 -9.59
C GLN A 17 -12.83 -17.09 -8.77
N SER A 18 -12.95 -17.35 -7.47
CA SER A 18 -13.27 -16.32 -6.48
C SER A 18 -12.27 -15.19 -6.71
N ALA A 19 -12.72 -14.09 -7.34
CA ALA A 19 -12.03 -12.82 -7.28
C ALA A 19 -12.10 -12.39 -5.81
N ASN A 20 -11.14 -12.85 -5.02
CA ASN A 20 -10.92 -12.33 -3.69
C ASN A 20 -10.64 -10.84 -3.93
N PRO A 21 -11.47 -9.90 -3.45
CA PRO A 21 -11.18 -8.49 -3.58
C PRO A 21 -9.97 -8.20 -2.70
N ARG A 22 -8.78 -8.49 -3.23
CA ARG A 22 -7.51 -8.22 -2.57
C ARG A 22 -7.42 -6.70 -2.43
N LEU A 23 -7.09 -6.21 -1.25
CA LEU A 23 -6.84 -4.79 -0.95
C LEU A 23 -5.65 -4.27 -1.77
N ARG A 24 -5.84 -3.99 -3.07
CA ARG A 24 -4.76 -3.83 -4.08
C ARG A 24 -3.80 -2.69 -3.79
N ALA A 25 -4.23 -1.63 -3.10
CA ALA A 25 -3.35 -0.49 -2.82
C ALA A 25 -2.21 -0.86 -1.85
N LEU A 26 -2.52 -1.56 -0.75
CA LEU A 26 -1.52 -2.09 0.19
C LEU A 26 -0.50 -3.00 -0.50
N TRP A 27 -0.94 -3.76 -1.50
CA TRP A 27 -0.04 -4.60 -2.30
C TRP A 27 0.89 -3.77 -3.20
N ASN A 28 0.45 -2.61 -3.70
CA ASN A 28 1.34 -1.80 -4.53
C ASN A 28 2.53 -1.26 -3.73
N LEU A 29 2.33 -0.73 -2.52
CA LEU A 29 3.44 -0.30 -1.66
C LEU A 29 4.38 -1.46 -1.34
N GLU A 30 3.83 -2.66 -1.06
CA GLU A 30 4.64 -3.86 -0.83
C GLU A 30 5.52 -4.22 -2.03
N GLU A 31 4.94 -4.26 -3.24
CA GLU A 31 5.65 -4.62 -4.45
C GLU A 31 6.65 -3.53 -4.91
N VAL A 32 6.32 -2.25 -4.70
CA VAL A 32 7.25 -1.12 -4.93
C VAL A 32 8.45 -1.22 -3.99
N ALA A 33 8.22 -1.52 -2.71
CA ALA A 33 9.29 -1.76 -1.75
C ALA A 33 10.15 -2.97 -2.14
N GLU A 34 9.53 -4.08 -2.56
CA GLU A 34 10.29 -5.25 -3.02
C GLU A 34 11.15 -4.95 -4.25
N CYS A 35 10.63 -4.16 -5.20
CA CYS A 35 11.38 -3.72 -6.37
C CYS A 35 12.64 -2.93 -6.01
N GLU A 36 12.54 -1.94 -5.12
CA GLU A 36 13.63 -1.00 -4.86
C GLU A 36 14.54 -1.38 -3.68
N LEU A 37 13.99 -2.07 -2.68
CA LEU A 37 14.70 -2.45 -1.46
C LEU A 37 15.18 -3.90 -1.49
N HIS A 38 14.62 -4.73 -2.37
CA HIS A 38 14.84 -6.18 -2.42
C HIS A 38 14.29 -6.94 -1.21
N TYR A 39 13.30 -6.38 -0.52
CA TYR A 39 12.49 -7.03 0.52
C TYR A 39 11.16 -6.31 0.70
N ASN A 40 10.18 -6.99 1.30
CA ASN A 40 8.81 -6.46 1.44
C ASN A 40 8.69 -5.28 2.41
N ALA A 41 7.64 -4.48 2.21
CA ALA A 41 7.31 -3.34 3.08
C ALA A 41 6.86 -3.74 4.50
N LEU A 42 6.55 -5.02 4.76
CA LEU A 42 6.07 -5.50 6.08
C LEU A 42 7.09 -5.31 7.22
N HIS A 43 8.36 -5.09 6.87
CA HIS A 43 9.41 -4.67 7.79
C HIS A 43 9.12 -3.31 8.45
N TYR A 44 8.43 -2.42 7.74
CA TYR A 44 8.06 -1.08 8.19
C TYR A 44 6.69 -1.04 8.86
N ASN A 45 5.80 -2.01 8.61
CA ASN A 45 4.49 -2.04 9.25
C ASN A 45 4.59 -2.17 10.79
N ASN A 46 3.80 -1.40 11.54
CA ASN A 46 3.82 -1.32 13.00
C ASN A 46 5.22 -0.99 13.55
N TYR A 47 5.88 -0.04 12.91
CA TYR A 47 7.17 0.53 13.30
C TYR A 47 6.96 1.96 13.76
N GLY A 48 7.51 2.32 14.92
CA GLY A 48 7.41 3.69 15.41
C GLY A 48 5.97 4.13 15.65
N CYS A 49 5.72 5.42 15.48
CA CYS A 49 4.46 6.09 15.73
C CYS A 49 3.62 6.32 14.46
N TRP A 50 4.21 6.22 13.26
CA TRP A 50 3.59 6.57 11.99
C TRP A 50 3.56 5.41 10.99
N CYS A 51 4.51 4.46 11.01
CA CYS A 51 4.47 3.35 10.05
C CYS A 51 3.38 2.32 10.43
N GLY A 52 2.14 2.52 9.96
CA GLY A 52 1.00 1.66 10.24
C GLY A 52 -0.34 2.31 9.87
N ILE A 53 -1.42 1.86 10.49
CA ILE A 53 -2.73 2.53 10.38
C ILE A 53 -2.77 3.67 11.39
N GLY A 54 -3.18 4.86 10.91
CA GLY A 54 -3.13 6.09 11.69
C GLY A 54 -1.70 6.60 11.84
N GLY A 55 -1.56 7.72 12.54
CA GLY A 55 -0.23 8.29 12.82
C GLY A 55 -0.36 9.47 13.76
N SER A 56 0.55 9.60 14.71
CA SER A 56 0.56 10.74 15.64
C SER A 56 1.86 10.78 16.44
N HIS A 57 2.12 11.88 17.16
CA HIS A 57 3.31 12.08 17.98
C HIS A 57 4.59 12.32 17.15
N GLU A 58 5.70 12.57 17.83
CA GLU A 58 7.01 12.77 17.21
C GLU A 58 7.52 11.44 16.62
N PRO A 59 8.01 11.43 15.37
CA PRO A 59 8.66 10.25 14.80
C PRO A 59 9.82 9.76 15.67
N VAL A 60 9.91 8.45 15.87
CA VAL A 60 10.94 7.88 16.77
C VAL A 60 12.33 7.88 16.14
N ASP A 61 12.41 7.92 14.82
CA ASP A 61 13.63 8.04 14.01
C ASP A 61 13.29 8.41 12.55
N GLY A 62 14.30 8.42 11.67
CA GLY A 62 14.12 8.79 10.27
C GLY A 62 13.32 7.80 9.43
N ILE A 63 13.20 6.51 9.83
CA ILE A 63 12.29 5.58 9.15
C ILE A 63 10.85 5.97 9.46
N ASP A 64 10.57 6.25 10.73
CA ASP A 64 9.25 6.69 11.18
C ASP A 64 8.87 8.07 10.59
N GLU A 65 9.86 8.95 10.40
CA GLU A 65 9.65 10.24 9.72
C GLU A 65 9.26 10.06 8.25
N CYS A 66 9.84 9.07 7.54
CA CYS A 66 9.40 8.73 6.19
C CYS A 66 7.91 8.34 6.17
N CYS A 67 7.46 7.56 7.16
CA CYS A 67 6.06 7.15 7.26
C CYS A 67 5.14 8.33 7.60
N MET A 68 5.56 9.24 8.48
CA MET A 68 4.82 10.49 8.72
C MET A 68 4.62 11.29 7.42
N HIS A 69 5.65 11.36 6.57
CA HIS A 69 5.54 12.05 5.28
C HIS A 69 4.66 11.31 4.28
N HIS A 70 4.65 9.97 4.33
CA HIS A 70 3.77 9.13 3.51
C HIS A 70 2.30 9.37 3.87
N ASP A 71 1.96 9.27 5.15
CA ASP A 71 0.63 9.58 5.67
C ASP A 71 0.21 10.99 5.25
N LYS A 72 1.07 12.00 5.46
CA LYS A 72 0.76 13.38 5.05
C LYS A 72 0.59 13.54 3.53
N CYS A 73 1.22 12.69 2.72
CA CYS A 73 1.08 12.69 1.28
C CYS A 73 -0.31 12.17 0.87
N TYR A 74 -0.79 11.14 1.57
CA TYR A 74 -2.12 10.57 1.45
C TYR A 74 -3.20 11.58 1.88
N ASP A 75 -3.10 12.12 3.11
CA ASP A 75 -3.95 13.23 3.60
C ASP A 75 -4.05 14.37 2.58
N ALA A 76 -2.92 14.80 2.03
CA ALA A 76 -2.91 15.89 1.06
C ALA A 76 -3.68 15.52 -0.23
N ALA A 77 -3.67 14.27 -0.67
CA ALA A 77 -4.45 13.83 -1.83
C ALA A 77 -5.96 13.91 -1.55
N VAL A 78 -6.39 13.56 -0.33
CA VAL A 78 -7.80 13.66 0.10
C VAL A 78 -8.21 15.12 0.32
N ASP A 79 -7.41 15.91 1.05
CA ASP A 79 -7.68 17.32 1.35
C ASP A 79 -7.82 18.17 0.09
N ASN A 80 -7.00 17.89 -0.93
CA ASN A 80 -7.06 18.55 -2.23
C ASN A 80 -8.14 17.97 -3.16
N LYS A 81 -8.98 17.04 -2.68
CA LYS A 81 -10.05 16.37 -3.42
C LYS A 81 -9.57 15.63 -4.67
N ILE A 82 -8.32 15.16 -4.64
CA ILE A 82 -7.74 14.31 -5.68
C ILE A 82 -8.19 12.86 -5.46
N CYS A 83 -8.19 12.42 -4.20
CA CYS A 83 -8.80 11.20 -3.71
C CYS A 83 -10.14 11.51 -3.02
N MET A 84 -11.08 10.55 -3.01
CA MET A 84 -12.42 10.77 -2.45
C MET A 84 -12.45 10.70 -0.93
N ASP A 85 -11.74 9.73 -0.35
CA ASP A 85 -11.65 9.47 1.08
C ASP A 85 -10.36 8.69 1.38
N VAL A 86 -10.08 8.49 2.67
CA VAL A 86 -8.91 7.76 3.17
C VAL A 86 -9.01 6.27 2.84
N GLU A 87 -10.22 5.71 2.84
CA GLU A 87 -10.43 4.30 2.52
C GLU A 87 -9.99 3.96 1.10
N ILE A 88 -10.14 4.89 0.16
CA ILE A 88 -9.70 4.71 -1.23
C ILE A 88 -8.20 4.49 -1.35
N GLU A 89 -7.41 5.06 -0.43
CA GLU A 89 -5.95 4.94 -0.40
C GLU A 89 -5.50 3.51 -0.10
N TYR A 90 -6.34 2.73 0.57
CA TYR A 90 -6.08 1.33 0.93
C TYR A 90 -6.65 0.32 -0.07
N VAL A 91 -7.49 0.76 -1.03
CA VAL A 91 -8.17 -0.13 -1.98
C VAL A 91 -7.95 0.18 -3.45
N ASP A 92 -7.62 1.43 -3.81
CA ASP A 92 -7.43 1.81 -5.21
C ASP A 92 -6.09 1.32 -5.75
N ASP A 93 -6.13 0.58 -6.85
CA ASP A 93 -4.90 0.13 -7.51
C ASP A 93 -4.29 1.24 -8.38
N TYR A 94 -2.99 1.17 -8.64
CA TYR A 94 -2.37 2.03 -9.64
C TYR A 94 -1.42 1.20 -10.51
N SER A 95 -1.16 1.67 -11.73
CA SER A 95 -0.26 0.99 -12.65
C SER A 95 1.17 1.47 -12.44
N TRP A 96 2.12 0.55 -12.30
CA TRP A 96 3.54 0.86 -12.17
C TRP A 96 4.38 -0.28 -12.77
N GLN A 97 5.68 -0.06 -12.90
CA GLN A 97 6.64 -1.08 -13.38
C GLN A 97 7.94 -1.02 -12.58
N CYS A 98 8.61 -2.15 -12.44
CA CYS A 98 9.97 -2.23 -11.89
C CYS A 98 10.98 -2.31 -13.05
N LEU A 99 11.80 -1.28 -13.25
CA LEU A 99 12.91 -1.29 -14.21
C LEU A 99 14.23 -1.12 -13.46
N ASN A 100 15.13 -2.11 -13.53
CA ASN A 100 16.46 -2.06 -12.92
C ASN A 100 16.43 -1.62 -11.43
N SER A 101 15.61 -2.29 -10.61
CA SER A 101 15.41 -1.97 -9.18
C SER A 101 14.91 -0.55 -8.90
N THR A 102 14.19 0.03 -9.86
CA THR A 102 13.57 1.35 -9.74
C THR A 102 12.10 1.22 -10.10
N ALA A 103 11.21 1.61 -9.18
CA ALA A 103 9.79 1.65 -9.46
C ALA A 103 9.47 2.86 -10.35
N ILE A 104 8.57 2.71 -11.31
CA ILE A 104 8.16 3.78 -12.21
C ILE A 104 6.65 3.77 -12.30
N CYS A 105 6.01 4.85 -11.85
CA CYS A 105 4.59 5.07 -12.00
C CYS A 105 4.21 5.21 -13.48
N SER A 106 3.13 4.55 -13.90
CA SER A 106 2.63 4.68 -15.26
C SER A 106 2.10 6.09 -15.51
N GLU A 107 2.45 6.67 -16.66
CA GLU A 107 1.87 7.94 -17.14
C GLU A 107 0.35 7.84 -17.40
N LYS A 108 -0.21 6.62 -17.46
CA LYS A 108 -1.65 6.39 -17.58
C LYS A 108 -2.39 6.58 -16.26
N ASN A 109 -1.68 6.61 -15.13
CA ASN A 109 -2.30 6.95 -13.86
C ASN A 109 -2.72 8.43 -13.90
N ALA A 110 -3.90 8.72 -13.37
CA ALA A 110 -4.42 10.08 -13.24
C ALA A 110 -5.15 10.21 -11.89
N GLY A 111 -5.30 11.46 -11.41
CA GLY A 111 -5.99 11.74 -10.15
C GLY A 111 -5.39 10.94 -8.98
N CYS A 112 -6.27 10.30 -8.20
CA CYS A 112 -5.88 9.55 -7.01
C CYS A 112 -4.80 8.48 -7.28
N LYS A 113 -4.95 7.66 -8.33
CA LYS A 113 -3.95 6.63 -8.70
C LYS A 113 -2.55 7.20 -8.93
N ALA A 114 -2.48 8.40 -9.53
CA ALA A 114 -1.20 9.06 -9.76
C ALA A 114 -0.60 9.57 -8.45
N ALA A 115 -1.42 10.17 -7.58
CA ALA A 115 -0.99 10.66 -6.27
C ALA A 115 -0.48 9.51 -5.39
N LEU A 116 -1.26 8.43 -5.23
CA LEU A 116 -0.89 7.27 -4.42
C LEU A 116 0.43 6.65 -4.89
N CYS A 117 0.58 6.42 -6.19
CA CYS A 117 1.82 5.87 -6.73
C CYS A 117 3.05 6.73 -6.43
N GLN A 118 2.91 8.06 -6.49
CA GLN A 118 4.02 8.96 -6.16
C GLN A 118 4.34 8.94 -4.66
N CYS A 119 3.32 8.96 -3.80
CA CYS A 119 3.52 8.86 -2.35
C CYS A 119 4.23 7.54 -1.98
N ASP A 120 3.81 6.41 -2.55
CA ASP A 120 4.42 5.09 -2.30
C ASP A 120 5.87 5.01 -2.81
N LYS A 121 6.16 5.61 -3.96
CA LYS A 121 7.54 5.74 -4.44
C LYS A 121 8.39 6.58 -3.49
N ILE A 122 7.88 7.73 -3.04
CA ILE A 122 8.62 8.66 -2.17
C ILE A 122 8.98 8.00 -0.83
N VAL A 123 8.04 7.28 -0.21
CA VAL A 123 8.33 6.61 1.07
C VAL A 123 9.37 5.50 0.91
N VAL A 124 9.31 4.73 -0.18
CA VAL A 124 10.30 3.68 -0.46
C VAL A 124 11.67 4.28 -0.76
N GLU A 125 11.75 5.35 -1.55
CA GLU A 125 12.98 6.11 -1.79
C GLU A 125 13.54 6.70 -0.48
N CYS A 126 12.67 7.10 0.46
CA CYS A 126 13.06 7.58 1.77
C CYS A 126 13.64 6.44 2.63
N TRP A 127 12.98 5.29 2.69
CA TRP A 127 13.44 4.11 3.41
C TRP A 127 14.82 3.62 2.94
N LYS A 128 15.16 3.75 1.65
CA LYS A 128 16.50 3.41 1.10
C LYS A 128 17.67 4.11 1.81
N LYS A 129 17.42 5.24 2.47
CA LYS A 129 18.44 6.03 3.17
C LYS A 129 18.86 5.40 4.49
N PHE A 130 18.12 4.39 4.98
CA PHE A 130 18.33 3.76 6.27
C PHE A 130 18.64 2.26 6.11
N PRO A 131 19.36 1.65 7.06
CA PRO A 131 19.48 0.20 7.10
C PRO A 131 18.11 -0.47 7.26
N LYS A 132 17.94 -1.64 6.64
CA LYS A 132 16.74 -2.47 6.82
C LYS A 132 16.48 -2.69 8.33
N PRO A 133 15.28 -2.40 8.84
CA PRO A 133 14.99 -2.58 10.25
C PRO A 133 14.94 -4.07 10.61
N GLU A 134 15.80 -4.46 11.54
CA GLU A 134 15.81 -5.83 12.11
C GLU A 134 14.79 -6.00 13.24
N LYS A 135 14.38 -4.89 13.85
CA LYS A 135 13.40 -4.83 14.94
C LYS A 135 12.46 -3.66 14.71
N LYS A 136 11.23 -3.80 15.20
CA LYS A 136 10.23 -2.73 15.14
C LYS A 136 10.44 -1.77 16.30
N ALA A 137 10.77 -0.51 15.99
CA ALA A 137 10.81 0.54 16.99
C ALA A 137 9.42 0.71 17.61
N LYS A 138 9.36 1.05 18.90
CA LYS A 138 8.09 1.25 19.61
C LYS A 138 7.78 2.74 19.71
N CYS A 139 6.56 3.13 19.37
CA CYS A 139 6.06 4.46 19.73
C CYS A 139 5.94 4.60 21.25
N ASN A 140 6.50 5.68 21.80
CA ASN A 140 6.27 6.01 23.21
C ASN A 140 5.00 6.85 23.38
N ARG A 141 3.85 6.17 23.52
CA ARG A 141 2.52 6.79 23.65
C ARG A 141 2.20 7.34 25.04
N THR A 142 3.18 7.40 25.97
CA THR A 142 2.93 7.82 27.36
C THR A 142 2.99 9.33 27.61
N LEU A 143 3.33 10.15 26.60
CA LEU A 143 3.00 11.58 26.60
C LEU A 143 1.57 11.77 26.06
N TRP A 144 0.60 11.74 26.97
CA TRP A 144 -0.84 11.80 26.67
C TRP A 144 -1.29 13.14 26.03
N ALA A 145 -2.31 13.06 25.18
CA ALA A 145 -3.50 13.93 25.20
C ALA A 145 -4.68 13.18 24.54
N GLU A 146 -5.89 13.45 25.04
CA GLU A 146 -7.14 12.77 24.67
C GLU A 146 -7.31 12.52 23.18
N ILE A 147 -7.87 11.34 22.88
CA ILE A 147 -8.27 10.90 21.54
C ILE A 147 -9.26 11.92 20.97
N THR A 148 -8.77 12.92 20.26
CA THR A 148 -9.56 13.62 19.26
C THR A 148 -9.95 12.56 18.24
N LYS A 149 -11.26 12.27 18.18
CA LYS A 149 -11.94 11.41 17.20
C LYS A 149 -11.85 11.93 15.75
N HIS A 150 -10.77 12.62 15.40
CA HIS A 150 -10.35 12.75 14.02
C HIS A 150 -9.19 11.78 13.85
N PHE A 151 -9.54 10.59 13.37
CA PHE A 151 -8.62 9.80 12.57
C PHE A 151 -8.14 10.73 11.45
N GLN A 152 -6.95 11.31 11.60
CA GLN A 152 -6.14 11.67 10.45
C GLN A 152 -5.41 10.36 10.12
N HIS A 153 -6.05 9.61 9.23
CA HIS A 153 -5.95 8.15 9.00
C HIS A 153 -6.52 7.25 10.11
#